data_AF-A0A7V9FM86-F1
#
_entry.id   AF-A0A7V9FM86-F1
#
_cell.length_a   1.000
_cell.length_b   1.000
_cell.length_c   1.000
_cell.angle_alpha   90.00
_cell.angle_beta   90.00
_cell.angle_gamma   90.00
#
_symmetry.space_group_name_H-M   'P 1'
#
loop_
_entity.id
_entity.type
_entity.pdbx_description
1 polymer ?
#
loop_
_entity_poly.entity_id
_entity_poly.type
_entity_poly.pdbx_seq_one_letter_code
_entity_poly.pdbx_strand_id
1 'polypeptide(L)'
;MALATLASALTVLVGPQLATAGYGVQPIGTAIPVTTSSAGAVVTPERIDFLVYLDERDSGYTVWVSDSPAIGVAGTPAGAALGWCDSSGLRPWVEPGKFVCSTSTAPLKPGRTYYWWLDYRRQEEGAATPQKALSGPFSFTLAQSSAPVTSPQAPATTPTVRQSTKTYRSAPSLPSASRYEGDRSIKHARLTSVIYKTMKALGAPRTLAVGCWSEFDFDAVAESAEFVTHDGDIRLAGFWLGRQPRWLHLAPTVCASIQELLDTKRPSARRAFGLTVALHETIHAYGIDNEAQTNCFAVQLVPVAASFVGLTRAAGDYLRRLAFNITRRSAPAGYWDGSRCRDDGVWDLLPKVANLG
;
A
#
# COMPACT_ATOMS: atom_id res chain seq x y z
N MET A 1 8.90 -39.29 -24.15
CA MET A 1 8.79 -38.31 -23.05
C MET A 1 7.55 -37.46 -23.31
N ALA A 2 6.47 -37.73 -22.57
CA ALA A 2 5.15 -37.19 -22.84
C ALA A 2 5.01 -35.77 -22.27
N LEU A 3 4.69 -34.80 -23.12
CA LEU A 3 4.14 -33.50 -22.70
C LEU A 3 2.70 -33.74 -22.25
N ALA A 4 2.44 -33.56 -20.96
CA ALA A 4 1.09 -33.49 -20.43
C ALA A 4 0.54 -32.06 -20.63
N THR A 5 -0.37 -31.91 -21.58
CA THR A 5 -1.20 -30.72 -21.80
C THR A 5 -2.22 -30.61 -20.67
N LEU A 6 -1.95 -29.75 -19.69
CA LEU A 6 -2.96 -29.29 -18.73
C LEU A 6 -3.83 -28.23 -19.39
N ALA A 7 -4.86 -28.67 -20.10
CA ALA A 7 -6.04 -27.86 -20.37
C ALA A 7 -7.03 -28.15 -19.23
N SER A 8 -7.20 -27.20 -18.31
CA SER A 8 -8.25 -27.26 -17.30
C SER A 8 -9.05 -25.97 -17.37
N ALA A 9 -10.36 -26.17 -17.45
CA ALA A 9 -11.38 -25.16 -17.69
C ALA A 9 -11.34 -24.05 -16.64
N LEU A 10 -11.02 -22.83 -17.09
CA LEU A 10 -11.27 -21.60 -16.34
C LEU A 10 -12.70 -21.13 -16.69
N THR A 11 -13.69 -21.79 -16.11
CA THR A 11 -15.08 -21.35 -16.21
C THR A 11 -15.28 -20.22 -15.20
N VAL A 12 -15.30 -18.99 -15.71
CA VAL A 12 -15.94 -17.77 -15.17
C VAL A 12 -15.93 -17.62 -13.63
N LEU A 13 -14.98 -16.84 -13.11
CA LEU A 13 -15.14 -16.08 -11.87
C LEU A 13 -14.92 -14.59 -12.19
N VAL A 14 -15.86 -14.02 -12.94
CA VAL A 14 -16.08 -12.57 -12.95
C VAL A 14 -17.41 -12.35 -12.24
N GLY A 15 -17.40 -12.53 -10.93
CA GLY A 15 -18.38 -11.92 -10.05
C GLY A 15 -17.72 -10.67 -9.46
N PRO A 16 -18.38 -9.51 -9.41
CA PRO A 16 -17.87 -8.38 -8.63
C PRO A 16 -17.95 -8.79 -7.15
N GLN A 17 -16.86 -9.32 -6.60
CA GLN A 17 -16.74 -9.47 -5.16
C GLN A 17 -16.33 -8.11 -4.61
N LEU A 18 -17.34 -7.39 -4.13
CA LEU A 18 -17.23 -6.09 -3.48
C LEU A 18 -16.24 -6.20 -2.32
N ALA A 19 -15.26 -5.29 -2.30
CA ALA A 19 -14.50 -5.02 -1.10
C ALA A 19 -15.48 -4.70 0.05
N THR A 20 -15.24 -5.22 1.24
CA THR A 20 -15.93 -4.74 2.44
C THR A 20 -15.46 -3.32 2.72
N ALA A 21 -16.22 -2.32 2.29
CA ALA A 21 -15.94 -0.93 2.58
C ALA A 21 -16.28 -0.56 4.03
N GLY A 22 -15.84 0.63 4.43
CA GLY A 22 -15.90 1.14 5.80
C GLY A 22 -14.60 0.98 6.57
N TYR A 23 -13.47 1.45 6.03
CA TYR A 23 -12.20 1.43 6.78
C TYR A 23 -11.37 2.70 6.67
N GLY A 24 -10.62 2.99 7.75
CA GLY A 24 -9.65 4.08 7.78
C GLY A 24 -8.35 3.72 7.06
N VAL A 25 -7.81 4.66 6.29
CA VAL A 25 -6.65 4.45 5.41
C VAL A 25 -5.39 5.12 5.97
N GLN A 26 -5.48 6.39 6.39
CA GLN A 26 -4.35 7.14 6.96
C GLN A 26 -4.85 8.34 7.78
N PRO A 27 -4.08 8.83 8.77
CA PRO A 27 -2.78 8.35 9.25
C PRO A 27 -2.88 7.13 10.19
N ILE A 28 -2.06 6.08 10.01
CA ILE A 28 -2.07 4.90 10.91
C ILE A 28 -0.66 4.60 11.40
N GLY A 29 -0.43 4.78 12.71
CA GLY A 29 0.85 4.56 13.35
C GLY A 29 1.94 5.56 12.96
N THR A 30 1.58 6.67 12.32
CA THR A 30 2.55 7.63 11.77
C THR A 30 2.94 8.74 12.75
N ALA A 31 4.16 9.24 12.64
CA ALA A 31 4.66 10.38 13.38
C ALA A 31 4.65 11.63 12.48
N ILE A 32 3.63 12.46 12.61
CA ILE A 32 3.43 13.66 11.79
C ILE A 32 4.37 14.76 12.30
N PRO A 33 5.32 15.24 11.49
CA PRO A 33 6.22 16.31 11.90
C PRO A 33 5.45 17.62 12.08
N VAL A 34 5.69 18.30 13.19
CA VAL A 34 5.08 19.59 13.49
C VAL A 34 6.09 20.70 13.75
N THR A 35 5.78 21.89 13.27
CA THR A 35 6.40 23.14 13.73
C THR A 35 5.49 23.81 14.74
N THR A 36 6.10 24.50 15.71
CA THR A 36 5.37 25.15 16.80
C THR A 36 5.64 26.64 16.85
N SER A 37 4.64 27.41 17.24
CA SER A 37 4.83 28.80 17.64
C SER A 37 5.69 28.89 18.91
N SER A 38 6.13 30.10 19.25
CA SER A 38 6.81 30.38 20.51
C SER A 38 5.95 30.05 21.75
N ALA A 39 4.61 30.00 21.59
CA ALA A 39 3.68 29.59 22.63
C ALA A 39 3.46 28.06 22.71
N GLY A 40 4.15 27.27 21.86
CA GLY A 40 4.05 25.81 21.83
C GLY A 40 2.84 25.25 21.07
N ALA A 41 2.07 26.10 20.39
CA ALA A 41 0.95 25.66 19.55
C ALA A 41 1.45 25.14 18.19
N VAL A 42 0.83 24.10 17.64
CA VAL A 42 1.14 23.58 16.30
C VAL A 42 0.78 24.64 15.25
N VAL A 43 1.74 24.97 14.38
CA VAL A 43 1.59 25.92 13.27
C VAL A 43 1.55 25.19 11.93
N THR A 44 2.37 24.16 11.76
CA THR A 44 2.38 23.35 10.53
C THR A 44 2.40 21.86 10.90
N PRO A 45 1.54 21.03 10.28
CA PRO A 45 0.43 21.43 9.42
C PRO A 45 -0.71 22.05 10.24
N GLU A 46 -1.49 22.98 9.67
CA GLU A 46 -2.66 23.59 10.33
C GLU A 46 -3.85 22.63 10.44
N ARG A 47 -3.86 21.59 9.59
CA ARG A 47 -4.87 20.54 9.55
C ARG A 47 -4.23 19.18 9.28
N ILE A 48 -4.88 18.11 9.73
CA ILE A 48 -4.53 16.73 9.40
C ILE A 48 -5.69 16.12 8.63
N ASP A 49 -5.35 15.39 7.57
CA ASP A 49 -6.28 14.71 6.69
C ASP A 49 -6.39 13.23 7.07
N PHE A 50 -7.62 12.79 7.33
CA PHE A 50 -8.01 11.43 7.65
C PHE A 50 -8.74 10.84 6.45
N LEU A 51 -8.10 9.91 5.75
CA LEU A 51 -8.65 9.28 4.55
C LEU A 51 -9.42 8.02 4.95
N VAL A 52 -10.63 7.88 4.45
CA VAL A 52 -11.50 6.72 4.67
C VAL A 52 -12.03 6.17 3.35
N TYR A 53 -12.35 4.89 3.32
CA TYR A 53 -13.03 4.24 2.21
C TYR A 53 -14.46 3.84 2.61
N LEU A 54 -15.43 4.25 1.80
CA LEU A 54 -16.87 4.05 1.99
C LEU A 54 -17.48 3.58 0.65
N ASP A 55 -18.41 2.63 0.70
CA ASP A 55 -19.21 2.20 -0.45
C ASP A 55 -20.69 2.54 -0.30
N GLU A 56 -21.51 2.17 -1.29
CA GLU A 56 -22.95 2.41 -1.29
C GLU A 56 -23.72 1.68 -0.17
N ARG A 57 -23.08 0.75 0.55
CA ARG A 57 -23.68 0.03 1.68
C ARG A 57 -23.39 0.74 3.00
N ASP A 58 -22.51 1.74 3.02
CA ASP A 58 -22.14 2.50 4.20
C ASP A 58 -22.99 3.77 4.35
N SER A 59 -23.41 4.05 5.58
CA SER A 59 -24.28 5.18 5.90
C SER A 59 -24.01 5.73 7.30
N GLY A 60 -24.45 6.96 7.57
CA GLY A 60 -24.34 7.56 8.91
C GLY A 60 -22.91 7.62 9.43
N TYR A 61 -21.95 7.84 8.53
CA TYR A 61 -20.53 7.78 8.84
C TYR A 61 -20.02 9.07 9.51
N THR A 62 -19.13 8.92 10.48
CA THR A 62 -18.45 10.01 11.18
C THR A 62 -17.01 9.61 11.48
N VAL A 63 -16.07 10.45 11.08
CA VAL A 63 -14.66 10.36 11.50
C VAL A 63 -14.50 11.12 12.80
N TRP A 64 -13.89 10.49 13.81
CA TRP A 64 -13.62 11.10 15.11
C TRP A 64 -12.12 11.18 15.37
N VAL A 65 -11.66 12.25 16.04
CA VAL A 65 -10.29 12.41 16.54
C VAL A 65 -10.32 12.68 18.04
N SER A 66 -9.48 11.97 18.80
CA SER A 66 -9.45 12.02 20.26
C SER A 66 -8.04 11.93 20.84
N ASP A 67 -7.88 12.36 22.09
CA ASP A 67 -6.68 12.13 22.90
C ASP A 67 -6.66 10.76 23.59
N SER A 68 -7.71 9.94 23.41
CA SER A 68 -7.85 8.62 24.00
C SER A 68 -8.25 7.60 22.95
N PRO A 69 -7.75 6.35 23.03
CA PRO A 69 -8.22 5.26 22.18
C PRO A 69 -9.60 4.75 22.60
N ALA A 70 -10.12 5.17 23.76
CA ALA A 70 -11.39 4.67 24.28
C ALA A 70 -12.57 5.24 23.49
N ILE A 71 -13.36 4.33 22.91
CA ILE A 71 -14.58 4.64 22.15
C ILE A 71 -15.78 4.34 23.04
N GLY A 72 -16.68 5.31 23.19
CA GLY A 72 -17.93 5.15 23.94
C GLY A 72 -18.92 4.22 23.22
N VAL A 73 -19.96 3.78 23.94
CA VAL A 73 -21.00 2.90 23.39
C VAL A 73 -21.70 3.48 22.14
N ALA A 74 -21.79 4.81 22.09
CA ALA A 74 -22.34 5.54 20.96
C ALA A 74 -21.34 5.73 19.81
N GLY A 75 -20.13 5.16 19.85
CA GLY A 75 -19.10 5.34 18.82
C GLY A 75 -18.37 6.69 18.90
N THR A 76 -18.75 7.52 19.87
CA THR A 76 -18.16 8.83 20.16
C THR A 76 -16.91 8.68 21.04
N PRO A 77 -16.01 9.67 21.06
CA PRO A 77 -14.87 9.66 21.97
C PRO A 77 -15.29 9.54 23.44
N ALA A 78 -14.65 8.65 24.19
CA ALA A 78 -14.74 8.65 25.65
C ALA A 78 -13.76 9.66 26.27
N GLY A 79 -12.69 10.02 25.55
CA GLY A 79 -11.80 11.13 25.86
C GLY A 79 -12.30 12.47 25.30
N ALA A 80 -11.39 13.43 25.14
CA ALA A 80 -11.72 14.69 24.49
C ALA A 80 -12.01 14.47 23.00
N ALA A 81 -13.05 15.10 22.47
CA ALA A 81 -13.32 15.17 21.04
C ALA A 81 -12.52 16.35 20.45
N LEU A 82 -11.42 16.04 19.78
CA LEU A 82 -10.48 17.03 19.25
C LEU A 82 -10.81 17.47 17.82
N GLY A 83 -11.59 16.66 17.10
CA GLY A 83 -12.07 16.95 15.76
C GLY A 83 -13.00 15.86 15.27
N TRP A 84 -13.84 16.19 14.30
CA TRP A 84 -14.70 15.22 13.64
C TRP A 84 -15.14 15.70 12.26
N CYS A 85 -15.55 14.78 11.40
CA CYS A 85 -16.30 15.07 10.19
C CYS A 85 -17.44 14.07 10.05
N ASP A 86 -18.66 14.56 9.89
CA ASP A 86 -19.81 13.75 9.49
C ASP A 86 -19.92 13.70 7.95
N SER A 87 -21.06 13.24 7.44
CA SER A 87 -21.32 13.17 6.00
C SER A 87 -21.27 14.51 5.28
N SER A 88 -21.47 15.64 5.98
CA SER A 88 -21.35 16.98 5.40
C SER A 88 -19.91 17.50 5.41
N GLY A 89 -19.09 17.04 6.36
CA GLY A 89 -17.69 17.41 6.50
C GLY A 89 -16.71 16.56 5.68
N LEU A 90 -17.13 15.38 5.22
CA LEU A 90 -16.33 14.51 4.36
C LEU A 90 -16.35 14.99 2.92
N ARG A 91 -15.15 15.13 2.34
CA ARG A 91 -14.99 15.55 0.95
C ARG A 91 -14.59 14.35 0.09
N PRO A 92 -15.17 14.17 -1.11
CA PRO A 92 -14.71 13.14 -2.03
C PRO A 92 -13.22 13.30 -2.33
N TRP A 93 -12.50 12.18 -2.32
CA TRP A 93 -11.12 12.10 -2.78
C TRP A 93 -11.08 11.78 -4.28
N VAL A 94 -9.90 11.87 -4.90
CA VAL A 94 -9.72 11.65 -6.33
C VAL A 94 -10.11 10.22 -6.76
N GLU A 95 -10.01 9.25 -5.84
CA GLU A 95 -10.41 7.87 -6.08
C GLU A 95 -11.88 7.63 -5.67
N PRO A 96 -12.70 6.95 -6.51
CA PRO A 96 -14.07 6.60 -6.15
C PRO A 96 -14.15 5.82 -4.85
N GLY A 97 -15.13 6.16 -4.00
CA GLY A 97 -15.33 5.54 -2.69
C GLY A 97 -14.35 6.01 -1.61
N LYS A 98 -13.35 6.85 -1.92
CA LYS A 98 -12.49 7.47 -0.91
C LYS A 98 -12.97 8.86 -0.53
N PHE A 99 -12.89 9.18 0.75
CA PHE A 99 -13.29 10.46 1.32
C PHE A 99 -12.25 10.94 2.32
N VAL A 100 -12.05 12.26 2.38
CA VAL A 100 -11.13 12.89 3.32
C VAL A 100 -11.88 13.73 4.35
N CYS A 101 -11.57 13.49 5.63
CA CYS A 101 -11.91 14.36 6.74
C CYS A 101 -10.68 15.18 7.11
N SER A 102 -10.78 16.51 7.07
CA SER A 102 -9.66 17.38 7.45
C SER A 102 -9.98 18.02 8.80
N THR A 103 -9.22 17.75 9.86
CA THR A 103 -9.44 18.40 11.19
C THR A 103 -8.33 19.38 11.52
N SER A 104 -8.62 20.40 12.33
CA SER A 104 -7.61 21.37 12.76
C SER A 104 -6.60 20.75 13.72
N THR A 105 -5.34 21.16 13.65
CA THR A 105 -4.29 20.82 14.62
C THR A 105 -4.22 21.76 15.82
N ALA A 106 -5.02 22.83 15.83
CA ALA A 106 -5.05 23.81 16.92
C ALA A 106 -5.25 23.22 18.33
N PRO A 107 -6.09 22.19 18.56
CA PRO A 107 -6.24 21.59 19.89
C PRO A 107 -5.13 20.56 20.22
N LEU A 108 -4.23 20.28 19.28
CA LEU A 108 -3.21 19.25 19.42
C LEU A 108 -1.90 19.84 19.96
N LYS A 109 -1.09 18.98 20.57
CA LYS A 109 0.19 19.31 21.20
C LYS A 109 1.30 18.43 20.63
N PRO A 110 2.48 19.00 20.35
CA PRO A 110 3.65 18.22 19.98
C PRO A 110 4.04 17.20 21.06
N GLY A 111 4.70 16.13 20.64
CA GLY A 111 5.16 15.02 21.48
C GLY A 111 4.04 14.13 22.01
N ARG A 112 2.79 14.28 21.55
CA ARG A 112 1.65 13.47 22.00
C ARG A 112 1.13 12.57 20.91
N THR A 113 0.64 11.42 21.34
CA THR A 113 -0.13 10.48 20.52
C THR A 113 -1.62 10.78 20.65
N TYR A 114 -2.29 10.73 19.51
CA TYR A 114 -3.71 10.93 19.32
C TYR A 114 -4.30 9.74 18.60
N TYR A 115 -5.62 9.63 18.65
CA TYR A 115 -6.37 8.51 18.09
C TYR A 115 -7.48 8.99 17.19
N TRP A 116 -7.86 8.19 16.21
CA TRP A 116 -9.01 8.45 15.37
C TRP A 116 -9.66 7.16 14.89
N TRP A 117 -10.91 7.23 14.49
CA TRP A 117 -11.65 6.09 13.92
C TRP A 117 -12.80 6.57 13.05
N LEU A 118 -13.34 5.64 12.28
CA LEU A 118 -14.58 5.79 11.52
C LEU A 118 -15.71 5.05 12.25
N ASP A 119 -16.74 5.76 12.66
CA ASP A 119 -18.04 5.22 13.11
C ASP A 119 -19.02 5.27 11.96
N TYR A 120 -19.69 4.17 11.63
CA TYR A 120 -20.59 4.10 10.48
C TYR A 120 -21.62 2.98 10.65
N ARG A 121 -22.59 2.92 9.73
CA ARG A 121 -23.54 1.81 9.61
C ARG A 121 -23.39 1.13 8.26
N ARG A 122 -23.24 -0.19 8.26
CA ARG A 122 -23.10 -1.00 7.06
C ARG A 122 -24.33 -1.88 6.82
N GLN A 123 -24.83 -1.88 5.60
CA GLN A 123 -25.88 -2.77 5.13
C GLN A 123 -25.26 -4.11 4.69
N GLU A 124 -25.18 -5.06 5.62
CA GLU A 124 -24.72 -6.42 5.33
C GLU A 124 -25.71 -7.20 4.45
N GLU A 125 -25.19 -8.13 3.67
CA GLU A 125 -26.02 -8.97 2.80
C GLU A 125 -26.94 -9.87 3.66
N GLY A 126 -28.24 -9.80 3.41
CA GLY A 126 -29.26 -10.51 4.18
C GLY A 126 -29.66 -9.84 5.51
N ALA A 127 -29.00 -8.75 5.93
CA ALA A 127 -29.46 -7.97 7.07
C ALA A 127 -30.67 -7.11 6.70
N ALA A 128 -31.69 -7.05 7.56
CA ALA A 128 -32.88 -6.23 7.31
C ALA A 128 -32.64 -4.72 7.52
N THR A 129 -31.60 -4.35 8.27
CA THR A 129 -31.26 -2.97 8.62
C THR A 129 -29.75 -2.77 8.70
N PRO A 130 -29.23 -1.58 8.37
CA PRO A 130 -27.82 -1.27 8.54
C PRO A 130 -27.36 -1.44 9.98
N GLN A 131 -26.28 -2.21 10.17
CA GLN A 131 -25.69 -2.49 11.48
C GLN A 131 -24.56 -1.52 11.78
N LYS A 132 -24.36 -1.20 13.05
CA LYS A 132 -23.27 -0.32 13.46
C LYS A 132 -21.91 -1.02 13.31
N ALA A 133 -20.94 -0.31 12.77
CA ALA A 133 -19.58 -0.77 12.59
C ALA A 133 -18.57 0.32 12.96
N LEU A 134 -17.38 -0.10 13.35
CA LEU A 134 -16.26 0.78 13.73
C LEU A 134 -15.00 0.32 13.01
N SER A 135 -14.25 1.27 12.47
CA SER A 135 -12.90 1.05 11.95
C SER A 135 -11.90 1.91 12.70
N GLY A 136 -11.05 1.26 13.51
CA GLY A 136 -10.12 1.89 14.45
C GLY A 136 -10.27 1.32 15.88
N PRO A 137 -9.72 1.99 16.91
CA PRO A 137 -8.98 3.26 16.84
C PRO A 137 -7.60 3.09 16.21
N PHE A 138 -7.25 4.01 15.32
CA PHE A 138 -5.91 4.18 14.77
C PHE A 138 -5.19 5.27 15.56
N SER A 139 -3.86 5.23 15.62
CA SER A 139 -3.07 6.24 16.34
C SER A 139 -2.18 7.04 15.40
N PHE A 140 -1.85 8.28 15.77
CA PHE A 140 -0.78 9.09 15.17
C PHE A 140 -0.09 9.92 16.25
N THR A 141 1.17 10.27 16.05
CA THR A 141 1.94 11.08 17.02
C THR A 141 2.39 12.38 16.36
N LEU A 142 2.34 13.50 17.08
CA LEU A 142 2.90 14.76 16.58
C LEU A 142 4.38 14.87 16.97
N ALA A 143 5.28 14.65 16.03
CA ALA A 143 6.72 14.74 16.28
C ALA A 143 7.18 16.20 16.21
N GLN A 144 7.66 16.76 17.32
CA GLN A 144 8.21 18.11 17.30
C GLN A 144 9.50 18.12 16.47
N SER A 145 9.50 18.86 15.37
CA SER A 145 10.73 19.10 14.60
C SER A 145 11.58 20.12 15.34
N SER A 146 12.79 19.74 15.77
CA SER A 146 13.76 20.68 16.30
C SER A 146 14.20 21.61 15.17
N ALA A 147 13.91 22.91 15.29
CA ALA A 147 14.36 23.91 14.33
C ALA A 147 15.89 23.80 14.11
N PRO A 148 16.41 24.02 12.88
CA PRO A 148 17.85 24.05 12.66
C PRO A 148 18.46 25.20 13.46
N VAL A 149 19.50 24.91 14.25
CA VAL A 149 20.27 25.90 15.01
C VAL A 149 20.95 26.84 14.00
N THR A 150 20.53 28.10 13.98
CA THR A 150 21.15 29.18 13.20
C THR A 150 22.54 29.50 13.76
N SER A 151 23.59 28.95 13.15
CA SER A 151 24.95 29.49 13.31
C SER A 151 25.17 30.70 12.39
N PRO A 152 25.98 31.71 12.78
CA PRO A 152 26.28 32.87 11.93
C PRO A 152 27.02 32.43 10.67
N GLN A 153 26.40 32.61 9.51
CA GLN A 153 26.88 32.09 8.24
C GLN A 153 27.84 33.10 7.57
N ALA A 154 29.09 32.69 7.37
CA ALA A 154 29.94 33.23 6.30
C ALA A 154 29.22 33.05 4.95
N PRO A 155 29.41 33.93 3.94
CA PRO A 155 28.60 33.92 2.72
C PRO A 155 28.67 32.57 2.02
N ALA A 156 27.60 31.78 2.15
CA ALA A 156 27.49 30.45 1.60
C ALA A 156 26.88 30.53 0.21
N THR A 157 27.62 30.04 -0.77
CA THR A 157 27.05 29.52 -2.01
C THR A 157 26.08 28.40 -1.65
N THR A 158 24.78 28.65 -1.74
CA THR A 158 23.71 27.68 -1.51
C THR A 158 23.94 26.47 -2.44
N PRO A 159 24.17 25.24 -1.92
CA PRO A 159 24.00 24.06 -2.76
C PRO A 159 22.51 23.92 -3.00
N THR A 160 22.07 24.24 -4.21
CA THR A 160 20.70 24.00 -4.67
C THR A 160 20.42 22.51 -4.48
N VAL A 161 19.63 22.14 -3.48
CA VAL A 161 19.15 20.77 -3.31
C VAL A 161 18.41 20.44 -4.60
N ARG A 162 18.99 19.55 -5.41
CA ARG A 162 18.41 19.15 -6.68
C ARG A 162 17.07 18.47 -6.35
N GLN A 163 15.95 19.09 -6.66
CA GLN A 163 14.64 18.46 -6.53
C GLN A 163 14.34 17.68 -7.80
N SER A 164 13.84 16.45 -7.69
CA SER A 164 13.34 15.73 -8.86
C SER A 164 12.06 16.37 -9.37
N THR A 165 11.92 16.47 -10.69
CA THR A 165 10.69 16.94 -11.36
C THR A 165 9.85 15.78 -11.90
N LYS A 166 10.25 14.54 -11.61
CA LYS A 166 9.52 13.35 -12.09
C LYS A 166 8.21 13.20 -11.33
N THR A 167 7.21 12.72 -12.07
CA THR A 167 5.90 12.36 -11.55
C THR A 167 5.53 10.96 -12.02
N TYR A 168 4.47 10.35 -11.50
CA TYR A 168 3.98 9.05 -12.00
C TYR A 168 3.73 9.08 -13.53
N ARG A 169 3.30 10.24 -14.06
CA ARG A 169 3.09 10.47 -15.51
C ARG A 169 4.37 10.37 -16.34
N SER A 170 5.55 10.43 -15.71
CA SER A 170 6.83 10.25 -16.40
C SER A 170 7.09 8.80 -16.82
N ALA A 171 6.42 7.81 -16.23
CA ALA A 171 6.69 6.39 -16.45
C ALA A 171 6.76 5.97 -17.95
N PRO A 172 5.85 6.40 -18.84
CA PRO A 172 5.89 6.08 -20.28
C PRO A 172 7.14 6.53 -21.01
N SER A 173 7.82 7.56 -20.49
CA SER A 173 9.03 8.13 -21.07
C SER A 173 10.32 7.52 -20.52
N LEU A 174 10.23 6.61 -19.54
CA LEU A 174 11.41 6.00 -18.94
C LEU A 174 12.21 5.19 -19.99
N PRO A 175 13.55 5.31 -20.00
CA PRO A 175 14.38 4.49 -20.86
C PRO A 175 14.18 3.01 -20.49
N SER A 176 14.02 2.17 -21.51
CA SER A 176 13.91 0.73 -21.29
C SER A 176 15.30 0.14 -21.03
N ALA A 177 15.44 -0.65 -19.97
CA ALA A 177 16.67 -1.36 -19.66
C ALA A 177 16.38 -2.74 -19.08
N SER A 178 17.32 -3.67 -19.26
CA SER A 178 17.23 -5.04 -18.72
C SER A 178 17.76 -5.16 -17.30
N ARG A 179 18.49 -4.15 -16.82
CA ARG A 179 19.14 -4.11 -15.52
C ARG A 179 18.90 -2.77 -14.83
N TYR A 180 18.55 -2.83 -13.55
CA TYR A 180 18.43 -1.68 -12.66
C TYR A 180 19.68 -1.54 -11.78
N GLU A 181 20.29 -0.36 -11.77
CA GLU A 181 21.55 -0.10 -11.04
C GLU A 181 21.38 0.91 -9.90
N GLY A 182 20.16 1.45 -9.71
CA GLY A 182 19.84 2.40 -8.63
C GLY A 182 20.02 3.87 -9.00
N ASP A 183 20.91 4.15 -9.95
CA ASP A 183 21.31 5.50 -10.36
C ASP A 183 20.27 6.24 -11.20
N ARG A 184 19.51 5.50 -12.02
CA ARG A 184 18.53 6.06 -12.97
C ARG A 184 17.21 5.31 -12.94
N SER A 185 16.14 6.06 -13.14
CA SER A 185 14.80 5.50 -13.34
C SER A 185 14.71 4.82 -14.72
N ILE A 186 14.19 3.59 -14.76
CA ILE A 186 14.06 2.79 -15.97
C ILE A 186 12.69 2.12 -16.08
N LYS A 187 12.31 1.78 -17.31
CA LYS A 187 11.34 0.72 -17.57
C LYS A 187 12.06 -0.63 -17.54
N HIS A 188 11.80 -1.45 -16.53
CA HIS A 188 12.51 -2.71 -16.30
C HIS A 188 11.98 -3.83 -17.19
N ALA A 189 12.68 -4.09 -18.29
CA ALA A 189 12.20 -5.00 -19.34
C ALA A 189 12.16 -6.47 -18.90
N ARG A 190 13.15 -6.93 -18.12
CA ARG A 190 13.20 -8.33 -17.65
C ARG A 190 12.09 -8.61 -16.65
N LEU A 191 11.89 -7.73 -15.66
CA LEU A 191 10.81 -7.87 -14.68
C LEU A 191 9.44 -7.77 -15.34
N THR A 192 9.25 -6.83 -16.28
CA THR A 192 8.04 -6.75 -17.09
C THR A 192 7.73 -8.07 -17.80
N SER A 193 8.75 -8.73 -18.37
CA SER A 193 8.59 -10.05 -19.01
C SER A 193 8.21 -11.15 -18.02
N VAL A 194 8.80 -11.16 -16.82
CA VAL A 194 8.47 -12.12 -15.76
C VAL A 194 7.00 -11.97 -15.34
N ILE A 195 6.54 -10.74 -15.08
CA ILE A 195 5.15 -10.48 -14.69
C ILE A 195 4.20 -10.91 -15.81
N TYR A 196 4.46 -10.51 -17.06
CA TYR A 196 3.64 -10.91 -18.19
C TYR A 196 3.53 -12.43 -18.32
N LYS A 197 4.65 -13.17 -18.23
CA LYS A 197 4.65 -14.64 -18.30
C LYS A 197 3.91 -15.28 -17.13
N THR A 198 4.06 -14.73 -15.92
CA THR A 198 3.35 -15.18 -14.72
C THR A 198 1.85 -15.09 -14.92
N MET A 199 1.35 -13.91 -15.32
CA MET A 199 -0.09 -13.72 -15.51
C MET A 199 -0.63 -14.45 -16.74
N LYS A 200 0.19 -14.61 -17.79
CA LYS A 200 -0.14 -15.46 -18.94
C LYS A 200 -0.33 -16.93 -18.54
N ALA A 201 0.48 -17.45 -17.62
CA ALA A 201 0.34 -18.82 -17.12
C ALA A 201 -0.98 -19.04 -16.34
N LEU A 202 -1.58 -17.98 -15.81
CA LEU A 202 -2.89 -18.00 -15.15
C LEU A 202 -4.07 -17.78 -16.12
N GLY A 203 -3.81 -17.66 -17.43
CA GLY A 203 -4.86 -17.37 -18.41
C GLY A 203 -5.33 -15.91 -18.41
N ALA A 204 -4.62 -15.01 -17.71
CA ALA A 204 -4.98 -13.59 -17.59
C ALA A 204 -3.86 -12.68 -18.12
N PRO A 205 -3.45 -12.73 -19.40
CA PRO A 205 -2.37 -11.88 -19.90
C PRO A 205 -2.81 -10.40 -20.03
N ARG A 206 -2.16 -9.49 -19.31
CA ARG A 206 -2.28 -8.03 -19.48
C ARG A 206 -0.90 -7.43 -19.74
N THR A 207 -0.85 -6.44 -20.63
CA THR A 207 0.39 -5.72 -20.93
C THR A 207 0.63 -4.63 -19.87
N LEU A 208 1.26 -5.03 -18.78
CA LEU A 208 1.82 -4.12 -17.77
C LEU A 208 3.27 -3.77 -18.12
N ALA A 209 3.74 -2.64 -17.60
CA ALA A 209 5.13 -2.22 -17.61
C ALA A 209 5.55 -1.86 -16.19
N VAL A 210 6.80 -2.14 -15.84
CA VAL A 210 7.35 -1.81 -14.52
C VAL A 210 8.30 -0.63 -14.62
N GLY A 211 7.94 0.46 -13.94
CA GLY A 211 8.83 1.58 -13.67
C GLY A 211 9.62 1.31 -12.40
N CYS A 212 10.93 1.12 -12.55
CA CYS A 212 11.87 1.09 -11.44
C CYS A 212 12.47 2.49 -11.30
N TRP A 213 12.11 3.20 -10.24
CA TRP A 213 12.54 4.57 -10.01
C TRP A 213 13.87 4.61 -9.26
N SER A 214 14.72 5.60 -9.54
CA SER A 214 15.93 5.85 -8.72
C SER A 214 15.53 6.39 -7.35
N GLU A 215 16.46 6.32 -6.38
CA GLU A 215 16.24 6.95 -5.05
C GLU A 215 15.92 8.44 -5.18
N PHE A 216 16.53 9.10 -6.16
CA PHE A 216 16.32 10.51 -6.43
C PHE A 216 14.90 10.84 -6.94
N ASP A 217 14.28 9.95 -7.71
CA ASP A 217 13.00 10.23 -8.38
C ASP A 217 11.79 9.70 -7.61
N PHE A 218 11.94 8.64 -6.81
CA PHE A 218 10.80 7.88 -6.29
C PHE A 218 9.92 8.70 -5.34
N ASP A 219 10.51 9.52 -4.47
CA ASP A 219 9.75 10.32 -3.50
C ASP A 219 8.84 11.32 -4.23
N ALA A 220 9.38 12.07 -5.19
CA ALA A 220 8.59 13.00 -6.02
C ALA A 220 7.50 12.26 -6.84
N VAL A 221 7.80 11.06 -7.32
CA VAL A 221 6.84 10.23 -8.06
C VAL A 221 5.68 9.79 -7.17
N ALA A 222 5.97 9.31 -5.96
CA ALA A 222 4.99 8.89 -4.98
C ALA A 222 4.15 10.09 -4.49
N GLU A 223 4.79 11.22 -4.17
CA GLU A 223 4.10 12.47 -3.81
C GLU A 223 3.16 12.94 -4.93
N SER A 224 3.62 12.92 -6.19
CA SER A 224 2.78 13.28 -7.35
C SER A 224 1.60 12.32 -7.57
N ALA A 225 1.71 11.11 -7.03
CA ALA A 225 0.66 10.11 -7.03
C ALA A 225 -0.25 10.24 -5.79
N GLU A 226 -0.05 11.27 -4.96
CA GLU A 226 -0.78 11.56 -3.73
C GLU A 226 -0.49 10.58 -2.59
N PHE A 227 0.64 9.86 -2.66
CA PHE A 227 1.16 9.09 -1.54
C PHE A 227 2.06 9.97 -0.67
N VAL A 228 1.91 9.88 0.64
CA VAL A 228 2.77 10.59 1.61
C VAL A 228 4.03 9.75 1.84
N THR A 229 5.21 10.26 1.49
CA THR A 229 6.52 9.56 1.63
C THR A 229 7.32 9.99 2.86
N HIS A 230 6.82 10.91 3.68
CA HIS A 230 7.66 11.69 4.60
C HIS A 230 7.81 11.15 6.03
N ASP A 231 7.15 10.06 6.42
CA ASP A 231 7.27 9.55 7.79
C ASP A 231 8.11 8.27 7.80
N GLY A 232 9.30 8.36 8.42
CA GLY A 232 10.39 7.38 8.41
C GLY A 232 10.09 5.95 8.90
N ASP A 233 8.83 5.61 9.16
CA ASP A 233 8.40 4.28 9.63
C ASP A 233 7.65 3.47 8.56
N ILE A 234 7.10 4.08 7.50
CA ILE A 234 6.44 3.36 6.39
C ILE A 234 6.93 3.89 5.05
N ARG A 235 7.87 3.16 4.42
CA ARG A 235 8.31 3.47 3.05
C ARG A 235 7.43 2.72 2.06
N LEU A 236 6.71 3.46 1.21
CA LEU A 236 5.95 2.90 0.09
C LEU A 236 6.87 1.99 -0.75
N ALA A 237 6.51 0.71 -0.86
CA ALA A 237 7.32 -0.29 -1.56
C ALA A 237 7.02 -0.35 -3.07
N GLY A 238 5.80 -0.02 -3.43
CA GLY A 238 5.32 0.08 -4.79
C GLY A 238 3.89 0.60 -4.80
N PHE A 239 3.38 0.88 -5.99
CA PHE A 239 1.97 1.21 -6.20
C PHE A 239 1.55 0.96 -7.65
N TRP A 240 0.26 0.70 -7.84
CA TRP A 240 -0.45 0.82 -9.11
C TRP A 240 -1.54 1.90 -9.00
N LEU A 241 -1.81 2.57 -10.12
CA LEU A 241 -2.86 3.60 -10.19
C LEU A 241 -3.84 3.25 -11.31
N GLY A 242 -5.15 3.25 -11.01
CA GLY A 242 -6.20 3.07 -12.02
C GLY A 242 -6.13 4.09 -13.16
N ARG A 243 -5.71 5.33 -12.85
CA ARG A 243 -5.46 6.41 -13.83
C ARG A 243 -4.21 6.22 -14.69
N GLN A 244 -3.37 5.23 -14.39
CA GLN A 244 -2.23 4.83 -15.21
C GLN A 244 -2.18 3.29 -15.34
N PRO A 245 -3.20 2.67 -15.95
CA PRO A 245 -3.54 1.26 -15.75
C PRO A 245 -2.55 0.27 -16.39
N ARG A 246 -1.47 0.76 -17.01
CA ARG A 246 -0.42 -0.03 -17.66
C ARG A 246 0.90 -0.01 -16.89
N TRP A 247 1.00 0.71 -15.78
CA TRP A 247 2.26 0.95 -15.09
C TRP A 247 2.20 0.54 -13.63
N LEU A 248 3.18 -0.26 -13.23
CA LEU A 248 3.53 -0.53 -11.84
C LEU A 248 4.71 0.36 -11.48
N HIS A 249 4.65 1.04 -10.33
CA HIS A 249 5.70 1.91 -9.83
C HIS A 249 6.33 1.22 -8.65
N LEU A 250 7.61 0.88 -8.74
CA LEU A 250 8.30 0.17 -7.67
C LEU A 250 9.39 1.04 -7.06
N ALA A 251 9.50 0.96 -5.74
CA ALA A 251 10.53 1.64 -4.98
C ALA A 251 11.94 1.13 -5.38
N PRO A 252 12.97 1.97 -5.23
CA PRO A 252 14.36 1.62 -5.52
C PRO A 252 14.81 0.32 -4.85
N THR A 253 14.47 0.17 -3.57
CA THR A 253 14.85 -0.98 -2.74
C THR A 253 14.18 -2.29 -3.21
N VAL A 254 12.93 -2.20 -3.67
CA VAL A 254 12.19 -3.33 -4.26
C VAL A 254 12.82 -3.73 -5.59
N CYS A 255 13.08 -2.77 -6.48
CA CYS A 255 13.72 -3.02 -7.76
C CYS A 255 15.13 -3.61 -7.62
N ALA A 256 15.94 -3.09 -6.68
CA ALA A 256 17.26 -3.66 -6.39
C ALA A 256 17.15 -5.12 -5.91
N SER A 257 16.19 -5.42 -5.02
CA SER A 257 15.97 -6.77 -4.50
C SER A 257 15.55 -7.74 -5.62
N ILE A 258 14.66 -7.33 -6.52
CA ILE A 258 14.26 -8.16 -7.65
C ILE A 258 15.40 -8.30 -8.66
N GLN A 259 16.17 -7.24 -8.92
CA GLN A 259 17.33 -7.28 -9.79
C GLN A 259 18.36 -8.30 -9.29
N GLU A 260 18.67 -8.29 -8.00
CA GLU A 260 19.57 -9.27 -7.40
C GLU A 260 19.04 -10.71 -7.54
N LEU A 261 17.72 -10.91 -7.41
CA LEU A 261 17.11 -12.22 -7.65
C LEU A 261 17.25 -12.64 -9.12
N LEU A 262 17.00 -11.73 -10.06
CA LEU A 262 17.13 -11.95 -11.50
C LEU A 262 18.58 -12.27 -11.93
N ASP A 263 19.57 -11.67 -11.27
CA ASP A 263 20.98 -11.83 -11.62
C ASP A 263 21.59 -13.07 -10.96
N THR A 264 21.31 -13.28 -9.67
CA THR A 264 21.97 -14.34 -8.90
C THR A 264 21.17 -15.64 -8.83
N LYS A 265 19.85 -15.59 -9.09
CA LYS A 265 18.92 -16.72 -8.94
C LYS A 265 18.94 -17.37 -7.55
N ARG A 266 19.36 -16.62 -6.53
CA ARG A 266 19.45 -17.09 -5.13
C ARG A 266 18.28 -16.53 -4.31
N PRO A 267 17.41 -17.37 -3.71
CA PRO A 267 16.36 -16.91 -2.83
C PRO A 267 16.90 -16.25 -1.55
N SER A 268 16.21 -15.20 -1.07
CA SER A 268 16.40 -14.62 0.27
C SER A 268 15.12 -13.92 0.70
N ALA A 269 14.94 -13.63 1.99
CA ALA A 269 13.74 -12.96 2.50
C ALA A 269 13.51 -11.60 1.81
N ARG A 270 14.57 -10.79 1.66
CA ARG A 270 14.54 -9.50 0.93
C ARG A 270 14.07 -9.65 -0.52
N ARG A 271 14.55 -10.70 -1.21
CA ARG A 271 14.19 -10.98 -2.61
C ARG A 271 12.77 -11.51 -2.76
N ALA A 272 12.34 -12.33 -1.81
CA ALA A 272 10.96 -12.80 -1.72
C ALA A 272 10.01 -11.62 -1.49
N PHE A 273 10.32 -10.72 -0.56
CA PHE A 273 9.57 -9.50 -0.33
C PHE A 273 9.47 -8.64 -1.60
N GLY A 274 10.60 -8.34 -2.26
CA GLY A 274 10.59 -7.54 -3.48
C GLY A 274 9.71 -8.14 -4.59
N LEU A 275 9.84 -9.45 -4.85
CA LEU A 275 9.02 -10.13 -5.85
C LEU A 275 7.53 -10.15 -5.45
N THR A 276 7.24 -10.33 -4.16
CA THR A 276 5.87 -10.29 -3.62
C THR A 276 5.24 -8.92 -3.83
N VAL A 277 5.95 -7.82 -3.54
CA VAL A 277 5.46 -6.46 -3.79
C VAL A 277 5.13 -6.26 -5.28
N ALA A 278 6.00 -6.66 -6.20
CA ALA A 278 5.72 -6.53 -7.62
C ALA A 278 4.47 -7.33 -8.07
N LEU A 279 4.26 -8.52 -7.48
CA LEU A 279 3.07 -9.33 -7.73
C LEU A 279 1.82 -8.74 -7.05
N HIS A 280 1.97 -8.14 -5.88
CA HIS A 280 0.90 -7.44 -5.17
C HIS A 280 0.36 -6.28 -6.02
N GLU A 281 1.24 -5.38 -6.49
CA GLU A 281 0.82 -4.30 -7.40
C GLU A 281 0.25 -4.81 -8.72
N THR A 282 0.76 -5.95 -9.18
CA THR A 282 0.19 -6.63 -10.35
C THR A 282 -1.26 -7.03 -10.06
N ILE A 283 -1.55 -7.66 -8.94
CA ILE A 283 -2.91 -8.12 -8.59
C ILE A 283 -3.89 -6.95 -8.46
N HIS A 284 -3.48 -5.81 -7.91
CA HIS A 284 -4.29 -4.57 -7.98
C HIS A 284 -4.60 -4.16 -9.40
N ALA A 285 -3.62 -4.23 -10.31
CA ALA A 285 -3.85 -3.96 -11.73
C ALA A 285 -4.80 -4.94 -12.42
N TYR A 286 -5.22 -6.02 -11.75
CA TYR A 286 -6.23 -6.98 -12.21
C TYR A 286 -7.60 -6.80 -11.51
N GLY A 287 -7.76 -5.72 -10.75
CA GLY A 287 -9.04 -5.32 -10.15
C GLY A 287 -9.34 -5.97 -8.80
N ILE A 288 -8.31 -6.48 -8.12
CA ILE A 288 -8.44 -6.93 -6.73
C ILE A 288 -7.95 -5.81 -5.82
N ASP A 289 -8.87 -5.13 -5.14
CA ASP A 289 -8.55 -3.99 -4.28
C ASP A 289 -8.35 -4.38 -2.81
N ASN A 290 -8.78 -5.58 -2.41
CA ASN A 290 -8.65 -6.04 -1.04
C ASN A 290 -7.17 -6.39 -0.73
N GLU A 291 -6.53 -5.58 0.11
CA GLU A 291 -5.12 -5.69 0.46
C GLU A 291 -4.69 -7.07 0.99
N ALA A 292 -5.49 -7.67 1.89
CA ALA A 292 -5.22 -9.02 2.40
C ALA A 292 -5.33 -10.10 1.31
N GLN A 293 -6.32 -10.00 0.44
CA GLN A 293 -6.50 -10.90 -0.69
C GLN A 293 -5.35 -10.74 -1.69
N THR A 294 -4.96 -9.50 -2.00
CA THR A 294 -3.84 -9.17 -2.88
C THR A 294 -2.53 -9.75 -2.35
N ASN A 295 -2.24 -9.58 -1.05
CA ASN A 295 -1.07 -10.21 -0.43
C ASN A 295 -1.12 -11.73 -0.48
N CYS A 296 -2.30 -12.33 -0.24
CA CYS A 296 -2.47 -13.76 -0.32
C CYS A 296 -2.15 -14.30 -1.72
N PHE A 297 -2.72 -13.68 -2.74
CA PHE A 297 -2.50 -14.04 -4.15
C PHE A 297 -1.05 -13.80 -4.56
N ALA A 298 -0.46 -12.67 -4.16
CA ALA A 298 0.93 -12.36 -4.48
C ALA A 298 1.90 -13.45 -3.97
N VAL A 299 1.73 -13.91 -2.72
CA VAL A 299 2.55 -15.00 -2.15
C VAL A 299 2.37 -16.31 -2.92
N GLN A 300 1.14 -16.67 -3.29
CA GLN A 300 0.85 -17.90 -4.06
C GLN A 300 1.45 -17.87 -5.47
N LEU A 301 1.61 -16.68 -6.06
CA LEU A 301 2.19 -16.51 -7.39
C LEU A 301 3.72 -16.50 -7.41
N VAL A 302 4.39 -16.42 -6.25
CA VAL A 302 5.85 -16.42 -6.16
C VAL A 302 6.51 -17.62 -6.85
N PRO A 303 6.07 -18.90 -6.67
CA PRO A 303 6.63 -20.04 -7.41
C PRO A 303 6.52 -19.91 -8.92
N VAL A 304 5.38 -19.43 -9.40
CA VAL A 304 5.11 -19.27 -10.84
C VAL A 304 6.06 -18.22 -11.41
N ALA A 305 6.17 -17.06 -10.76
CA ALA A 305 7.10 -16.01 -11.15
C ALA A 305 8.57 -16.48 -11.05
N ALA A 306 8.92 -17.22 -10.00
CA ALA A 306 10.25 -17.78 -9.80
C ALA A 306 10.67 -18.72 -10.95
N SER A 307 9.74 -19.50 -11.50
CA SER A 307 10.02 -20.33 -12.68
C SER A 307 10.43 -19.50 -13.89
N PHE A 308 9.80 -18.33 -14.08
CA PHE A 308 10.13 -17.40 -15.17
C PHE A 308 11.38 -16.55 -14.92
N VAL A 309 11.79 -16.40 -13.66
CA VAL A 309 13.14 -15.94 -13.30
C VAL A 309 14.20 -17.00 -13.65
N GLY A 310 13.81 -18.27 -13.74
CA GLY A 310 14.68 -19.41 -14.04
C GLY A 310 15.20 -20.11 -12.79
N LEU A 311 14.47 -20.04 -11.68
CA LEU A 311 14.74 -20.86 -10.49
C LEU A 311 14.26 -22.30 -10.71
N THR A 312 14.91 -23.26 -10.05
CA THR A 312 14.39 -24.63 -9.95
C THR A 312 13.13 -24.66 -9.10
N ARG A 313 12.32 -25.72 -9.22
CA ARG A 313 11.11 -25.91 -8.39
C ARG A 313 11.42 -25.79 -6.90
N ALA A 314 12.45 -26.49 -6.42
CA ALA A 314 12.86 -26.45 -5.02
C ALA A 314 13.25 -25.03 -4.54
N ALA A 315 13.94 -24.26 -5.39
CA ALA A 315 14.30 -22.88 -5.09
C ALA A 315 13.07 -21.94 -5.11
N GLY A 316 12.13 -22.17 -6.04
CA GLY A 316 10.84 -21.46 -6.09
C GLY A 316 9.97 -21.72 -4.86
N ASP A 317 9.87 -22.98 -4.42
CA ASP A 317 9.14 -23.38 -3.21
C ASP A 317 9.79 -22.79 -1.95
N TYR A 318 11.12 -22.72 -1.91
CA TYR A 318 11.82 -22.04 -0.82
C TYR A 318 11.55 -20.53 -0.83
N LEU A 319 11.57 -19.89 -1.99
CA LEU A 319 11.23 -18.46 -2.14
C LEU A 319 9.78 -18.17 -1.71
N ARG A 320 8.84 -19.07 -2.02
CA ARG A 320 7.44 -19.01 -1.56
C ARG A 320 7.32 -19.04 -0.05
N ARG A 321 8.01 -19.97 0.62
CA ARG A 321 8.01 -20.01 2.10
C ARG A 321 8.56 -18.72 2.70
N LEU A 322 9.62 -18.17 2.10
CA LEU A 322 10.17 -16.88 2.51
C LEU A 322 9.15 -15.75 2.31
N ALA A 323 8.45 -15.72 1.18
CA ALA A 323 7.41 -14.75 0.87
C ALA A 323 6.23 -14.84 1.85
N PHE A 324 5.71 -16.04 2.10
CA PHE A 324 4.64 -16.28 3.06
C PHE A 324 5.03 -15.79 4.46
N ASN A 325 6.20 -16.21 4.95
CA ASN A 325 6.66 -15.87 6.29
C ASN A 325 6.91 -14.37 6.46
N ILE A 326 7.55 -13.71 5.48
CA ILE A 326 7.80 -12.27 5.57
C ILE A 326 6.51 -11.48 5.48
N THR A 327 5.64 -11.76 4.51
CA THR A 327 4.35 -11.07 4.34
C THR A 327 3.48 -11.24 5.57
N ARG A 328 3.28 -12.45 6.08
CA ARG A 328 2.47 -12.68 7.29
C ARG A 328 3.02 -11.95 8.52
N ARG A 329 4.35 -11.84 8.64
CA ARG A 329 5.00 -11.20 9.80
C ARG A 329 5.00 -9.67 9.71
N SER A 330 5.13 -9.11 8.51
CA SER A 330 5.31 -7.67 8.30
C SER A 330 4.09 -6.96 7.71
N ALA A 331 3.05 -7.69 7.31
CA ALA A 331 1.82 -7.08 6.80
C ALA A 331 1.19 -6.19 7.87
N PRO A 332 0.80 -4.95 7.53
CA PRO A 332 -0.02 -4.12 8.41
C PRO A 332 -1.32 -4.81 8.82
N ALA A 333 -1.98 -4.27 9.85
CA ALA A 333 -3.32 -4.75 10.22
C ALA A 333 -4.27 -4.63 9.01
N GLY A 334 -5.00 -5.70 8.72
CA GLY A 334 -5.90 -5.77 7.55
C GLY A 334 -5.22 -6.14 6.22
N TYR A 335 -3.90 -6.25 6.17
CA TYR A 335 -3.14 -6.67 4.98
C TYR A 335 -2.86 -8.19 4.96
N TRP A 336 -3.36 -8.93 5.94
CA TRP A 336 -3.30 -10.39 5.97
C TRP A 336 -4.50 -10.95 6.74
N ASP A 337 -5.17 -11.96 6.18
CA ASP A 337 -6.23 -12.72 6.84
C ASP A 337 -5.88 -14.20 6.82
N GLY A 338 -5.42 -14.73 7.95
CA GLY A 338 -5.02 -16.14 8.06
C GLY A 338 -6.19 -17.13 8.03
N SER A 339 -7.43 -16.66 8.19
CA SER A 339 -8.61 -17.53 8.09
C SER A 339 -9.01 -17.78 6.64
N ARG A 340 -8.77 -16.79 5.77
CA ARG A 340 -9.08 -16.84 4.33
C ARG A 340 -7.87 -17.22 3.49
N CYS A 341 -6.68 -16.77 3.88
CA CYS A 341 -5.40 -17.07 3.24
C CYS A 341 -4.72 -18.30 3.86
N ARG A 342 -5.16 -19.48 3.44
CA ARG A 342 -4.62 -20.79 3.80
C ARG A 342 -4.89 -21.78 2.67
N ASP A 343 -4.18 -22.91 2.68
CA ASP A 343 -4.49 -24.02 1.76
C ASP A 343 -5.97 -24.41 1.90
N ASP A 344 -6.66 -24.61 0.76
CA ASP A 344 -8.11 -24.84 0.67
C ASP A 344 -9.00 -23.70 1.25
N GLY A 345 -8.40 -22.53 1.51
CA GLY A 345 -9.11 -21.33 1.90
C GLY A 345 -9.87 -20.68 0.73
N VAL A 346 -10.75 -19.73 1.05
CA VAL A 346 -11.54 -19.00 0.03
C VAL A 346 -10.66 -18.17 -0.92
N TRP A 347 -9.41 -17.88 -0.53
CA TRP A 347 -8.43 -17.19 -1.35
C TRP A 347 -7.31 -18.11 -1.86
N ASP A 348 -7.52 -19.42 -1.93
CA ASP A 348 -6.58 -20.33 -2.59
C ASP A 348 -6.77 -20.30 -4.11
N LEU A 349 -5.77 -19.80 -4.84
CA LEU A 349 -5.74 -19.74 -6.30
C LEU A 349 -5.55 -21.12 -6.94
N LEU A 350 -4.96 -22.06 -6.21
CA LEU A 350 -4.63 -23.40 -6.71
C LEU A 350 -5.16 -24.45 -5.72
N PRO A 351 -6.50 -24.56 -5.58
CA PRO A 351 -7.09 -25.53 -4.67
C PRO A 351 -6.55 -26.94 -4.96
N LYS A 352 -6.25 -27.69 -3.90
CA LYS A 352 -5.60 -29.03 -3.92
C LYS A 352 -4.09 -29.04 -4.19
N VAL A 353 -3.44 -27.88 -4.24
CA VAL A 353 -1.98 -27.77 -4.25
C VAL A 353 -1.55 -27.03 -3.00
N ALA A 354 -0.86 -27.71 -2.08
CA ALA A 354 -0.30 -27.06 -0.89
C ALA A 354 0.68 -25.94 -1.30
N ASN A 355 0.25 -24.68 -1.13
CA ASN A 355 0.88 -23.49 -1.72
C ASN A 355 1.00 -22.33 -0.71
N LEU A 356 0.45 -22.46 0.49
CA LEU A 356 0.56 -21.51 1.59
C LEU A 356 1.20 -22.14 2.83
N GLY A 357 1.17 -23.48 2.95
CA GLY A 357 1.99 -24.26 3.89
C GLY A 357 1.24 -24.78 5.09
#